data_AF-A0AAD4PLV8-F1
#
_entry.id   AF-A0AAD4PLV8-F1
#
_cell.length_a   1.000
_cell.length_b   1.000
_cell.length_c   1.000
_cell.angle_alpha   90.00
_cell.angle_beta   90.00
_cell.angle_gamma   90.00
#
_symmetry.space_group_name_H-M   'P 1'
#
loop_
_entity.id
_entity.type
_entity.pdbx_description
1 polymer ?
#
loop_
_entity_poly.entity_id
_entity_poly.type
_entity_poly.pdbx_seq_one_letter_code
_entity_poly.pdbx_strand_id
1 'polypeptide(L)'
;MAESNSFNDFVTCPYDKSHRLLRGRLPRHLISCSRNLGNLKQWAVCPFNTTHRCEKKELAVSKLNAILIFWALTIVYQEHVKDCPDAAWLKGSAPDAQRSNAVVPQPAVVECDENWDDEPPVPSYNPNKYCEENLIIRSLKGHSKAVRKNFRESERRRLAEKQ
;
A
#
# COMPACT_ATOMS: atom_id res chain seq x y z
N MET A 1 32.22 -2.79 8.90
CA MET A 1 32.20 -2.16 7.57
C MET A 1 30.75 -1.86 7.26
N ALA A 2 30.33 -0.60 7.26
CA ALA A 2 28.95 -0.23 6.96
C ALA A 2 28.72 -0.50 5.46
N GLU A 3 27.87 -1.47 5.13
CA GLU A 3 27.45 -1.71 3.75
C GLU A 3 26.80 -0.42 3.23
N SER A 4 27.40 0.19 2.22
CA SER A 4 26.72 1.25 1.49
C SER A 4 25.41 0.67 0.97
N ASN A 5 24.30 1.33 1.27
CA ASN A 5 22.98 0.91 0.83
C ASN A 5 22.58 1.74 -0.41
N SER A 6 23.53 1.91 -1.34
CA SER A 6 23.33 2.76 -2.50
C SER A 6 22.46 2.06 -3.54
N PHE A 7 21.66 2.83 -4.27
CA PHE A 7 20.77 2.31 -5.31
C PHE A 7 21.51 1.55 -6.41
N ASN A 8 22.76 1.95 -6.67
CA ASN A 8 23.64 1.40 -7.70
C ASN A 8 24.52 0.24 -7.21
N ASP A 9 24.34 -0.22 -5.97
CA ASP A 9 25.11 -1.34 -5.45
C ASP A 9 24.60 -2.66 -6.02
N PHE A 10 25.52 -3.56 -6.34
CA PHE A 10 25.17 -4.89 -6.85
C PHE A 10 24.77 -5.81 -5.70
N VAL A 11 23.62 -6.44 -5.85
CA VAL A 11 23.07 -7.43 -4.93
C VAL A 11 22.78 -8.73 -5.69
N THR A 12 22.91 -9.85 -4.99
CA THR A 12 22.60 -11.18 -5.52
C THR A 12 21.13 -11.50 -5.26
N CYS A 13 20.45 -12.14 -6.22
CA CYS A 13 19.07 -12.55 -6.05
C CYS A 13 18.96 -13.64 -4.96
N PRO A 14 17.99 -13.53 -4.02
CA PRO A 14 17.75 -14.57 -3.02
C PRO A 14 17.36 -15.93 -3.62
N TYR A 15 16.71 -15.92 -4.79
CA TYR A 15 16.23 -17.13 -5.45
C TYR A 15 17.32 -17.90 -6.19
N ASP A 16 18.25 -17.17 -6.82
CA ASP A 16 19.29 -17.75 -7.65
C ASP A 16 20.58 -16.95 -7.50
N LYS A 17 21.63 -17.63 -7.05
CA LYS A 17 22.96 -17.06 -6.86
C LYS A 17 23.61 -16.61 -8.17
N SER A 18 23.14 -17.13 -9.32
CA SER A 18 23.61 -16.73 -10.64
C SER A 18 23.19 -15.29 -11.01
N HIS A 19 22.09 -14.81 -10.45
CA HIS A 19 21.56 -13.48 -10.74
C HIS A 19 22.22 -12.42 -9.87
N ARG A 20 23.03 -11.57 -10.49
CA ARG A 20 23.58 -10.34 -9.90
C ARG A 20 22.98 -9.12 -10.59
N LEU A 21 22.41 -8.21 -9.82
CA LEU A 21 21.69 -7.05 -10.32
C LEU A 21 21.84 -5.85 -9.39
N LEU A 22 21.50 -4.66 -9.88
CA LEU A 22 21.51 -3.45 -9.04
C LEU A 22 20.40 -3.53 -8.00
N ARG A 23 20.67 -3.02 -6.80
CA ARG A 23 19.71 -2.95 -5.68
C ARG A 23 18.41 -2.28 -6.09
N GLY A 24 18.49 -1.20 -6.87
CA GLY A 24 17.33 -0.51 -7.44
C GLY A 24 16.47 -1.35 -8.41
N ARG A 25 17.05 -2.35 -9.08
CA ARG A 25 16.35 -3.24 -10.03
C ARG A 25 15.82 -4.51 -9.38
N LEU A 26 16.20 -4.79 -8.13
CA LEU A 26 15.82 -5.98 -7.39
C LEU A 26 14.30 -6.17 -7.25
N PRO A 27 13.49 -5.15 -6.89
CA PRO A 27 12.05 -5.34 -6.74
C PRO A 27 11.38 -5.88 -8.00
N ARG A 28 11.70 -5.29 -9.17
CA ARG A 28 11.15 -5.71 -10.46
C ARG A 28 11.62 -7.12 -10.85
N HIS A 29 12.90 -7.44 -10.63
CA HIS A 29 13.44 -8.76 -10.91
C HIS A 29 12.75 -9.85 -10.09
N LEU A 30 12.47 -9.60 -8.81
CA LEU A 30 11.87 -10.61 -7.94
C LEU A 30 10.44 -10.99 -8.37
N ILE A 31 9.69 -10.11 -9.03
CA ILE A 31 8.33 -10.41 -9.52
C ILE A 31 8.35 -11.45 -10.65
N SER A 32 9.34 -11.39 -11.53
CA SER A 32 9.49 -12.36 -12.61
C SER A 32 10.21 -13.62 -12.14
N CYS A 33 11.27 -13.47 -11.35
CA CYS A 33 12.09 -14.58 -10.87
C CYS A 33 11.34 -15.47 -9.87
N SER A 34 10.39 -14.91 -9.11
CA SER A 34 9.53 -15.70 -8.23
C SER A 34 8.64 -16.69 -8.97
N ARG A 35 8.31 -16.46 -10.25
CA ARG A 35 7.39 -17.33 -11.02
C ARG A 35 7.98 -18.71 -11.33
N ASN A 36 9.29 -18.91 -11.14
CA ASN A 36 9.89 -20.22 -11.27
C ASN A 36 9.37 -21.15 -10.15
N LEU A 37 8.91 -22.36 -10.51
CA LEU A 37 8.21 -23.28 -9.61
C LEU A 37 9.02 -23.66 -8.36
N GLY A 38 10.36 -23.72 -8.46
CA GLY A 38 11.24 -23.98 -7.30
C GLY A 38 11.21 -22.84 -6.27
N ASN A 39 11.15 -21.60 -6.74
CA ASN A 39 11.25 -20.41 -5.91
C ASN A 39 9.98 -20.17 -5.08
N LEU A 40 8.80 -20.45 -5.64
CA LEU A 40 7.52 -20.31 -4.92
C LEU A 40 7.39 -21.31 -3.76
N LYS A 41 7.97 -22.51 -3.91
CA LYS A 41 7.88 -23.56 -2.90
C LYS A 41 8.76 -23.28 -1.69
N GLN A 42 9.95 -22.75 -1.92
CA GLN A 42 10.98 -22.59 -0.88
C GLN A 42 10.99 -21.21 -0.21
N TRP A 43 10.33 -20.21 -0.79
CA TRP A 43 10.43 -18.83 -0.31
C TRP A 43 9.06 -18.19 -0.11
N ALA A 44 8.95 -17.32 0.90
CA ALA A 44 7.83 -16.44 1.18
C ALA A 44 8.27 -14.97 1.08
N VAL A 45 7.30 -14.08 0.84
CA VAL A 45 7.55 -12.62 0.83
C VAL A 45 7.36 -12.08 2.24
N CYS A 46 8.29 -11.24 2.68
CA CYS A 46 8.20 -10.59 3.99
C CYS A 46 7.09 -9.52 3.99
N PRO A 47 6.38 -9.33 5.11
CA PRO A 47 5.26 -8.38 5.21
C PRO A 47 5.74 -6.93 5.36
N PHE A 48 6.93 -6.76 5.93
CA PHE A 48 7.51 -5.47 6.23
C PHE A 48 8.38 -4.95 5.07
N ASN A 49 8.88 -5.85 4.21
CA ASN A 49 9.74 -5.50 3.08
C ASN A 49 9.48 -6.40 1.86
N THR A 50 9.02 -5.80 0.76
CA THR A 50 8.69 -6.49 -0.48
C THR A 50 9.90 -7.07 -1.23
N THR A 51 11.12 -6.68 -0.86
CA THR A 51 12.38 -7.22 -1.41
C THR A 51 12.98 -8.32 -0.55
N HIS A 52 12.61 -8.40 0.74
CA HIS A 52 13.06 -9.44 1.63
C HIS A 52 12.34 -10.76 1.33
N ARG A 53 13.11 -11.86 1.28
CA ARG A 53 12.62 -13.21 1.01
C ARG A 53 12.94 -14.08 2.20
N CYS A 54 11.90 -14.70 2.74
CA CYS A 54 11.99 -15.56 3.90
C CYS A 54 12.01 -17.00 3.41
N GLU A 55 12.99 -17.79 3.84
CA GLU A 55 13.00 -19.22 3.57
C GLU A 55 11.81 -19.87 4.30
N LYS A 56 10.98 -20.60 3.56
CA LYS A 56 10.00 -21.50 4.12
C LYS A 56 10.78 -22.70 4.63
N LYS A 57 11.36 -22.60 5.84
CA LYS A 57 11.81 -23.80 6.55
C LYS A 57 10.66 -24.79 6.52
N GLU A 58 10.93 -26.05 6.17
CA GLU A 58 9.92 -27.11 6.14
C GLU A 58 9.31 -27.29 7.53
N LEU A 59 8.34 -26.43 7.90
CA LEU A 59 7.20 -26.96 8.61
C LEU A 59 6.61 -28.00 7.65
N ALA A 60 6.23 -29.15 8.16
CA ALA A 60 5.70 -30.28 7.41
C ALA A 60 4.33 -29.97 6.76
N VAL A 61 4.24 -28.91 5.94
CA VAL A 61 3.02 -28.43 5.28
C VAL A 61 2.69 -29.28 4.06
N SER A 62 3.60 -30.16 3.62
CA SER A 62 3.35 -31.12 2.53
C SER A 62 2.15 -32.06 2.80
N LYS A 63 1.68 -32.17 4.06
CA LYS A 63 0.59 -33.09 4.46
C LYS A 63 -0.64 -32.38 5.01
N LEU A 64 -0.74 -31.05 4.90
CA LEU A 64 -1.86 -30.29 5.45
C LEU A 64 -2.91 -29.98 4.37
N ASN A 65 -4.18 -30.20 4.70
CA ASN A 65 -5.31 -29.89 3.81
C ASN A 65 -5.46 -28.36 3.62
N ALA A 66 -6.24 -27.95 2.62
CA ALA A 66 -6.36 -26.53 2.22
C ALA A 66 -6.76 -25.57 3.35
N ILE A 67 -7.51 -26.05 4.36
CA ILE A 67 -7.93 -25.27 5.54
C ILE A 67 -6.74 -25.03 6.48
N LEU A 68 -5.87 -26.02 6.64
CA LEU A 68 -4.69 -25.96 7.50
C LEU A 68 -3.49 -25.25 6.85
N ILE A 69 -3.47 -25.09 5.52
CA ILE A 69 -2.43 -24.31 4.81
C ILE A 69 -2.42 -22.85 5.27
N PHE A 70 -3.59 -22.24 5.46
CA PHE A 70 -3.68 -20.86 5.92
C PHE A 70 -3.09 -20.70 7.34
N TRP A 71 -3.39 -21.64 8.23
CA TRP A 71 -2.85 -21.64 9.59
C TRP A 71 -1.34 -21.93 9.61
N ALA A 72 -0.86 -22.88 8.80
CA ALA A 72 0.56 -23.19 8.67
C ALA A 72 1.36 -22.01 8.11
N LEU A 73 0.83 -21.29 7.10
CA LEU A 73 1.45 -20.08 6.57
C LEU A 73 1.49 -18.96 7.63
N THR A 74 0.46 -18.87 8.46
CA THR A 74 0.39 -17.93 9.59
C THR A 74 1.43 -18.27 10.67
N ILE A 75 1.69 -19.55 10.94
CA ILE A 75 2.72 -19.98 11.90
C ILE A 75 4.14 -19.63 11.41
N VAL A 76 4.48 -19.95 10.14
CA VAL A 76 5.77 -19.55 9.54
C VAL A 76 5.98 -18.04 9.65
N TYR A 77 4.91 -17.28 9.40
CA TYR A 77 4.92 -15.83 9.48
C TYR A 77 5.22 -15.33 10.89
N GLN A 78 4.56 -15.87 11.92
CA GLN A 78 4.76 -15.43 13.31
C GLN A 78 6.18 -15.68 13.83
N GLU A 79 6.79 -16.82 13.46
CA GLU A 79 8.18 -17.09 13.82
C GLU A 79 9.14 -16.12 13.13
N HIS A 80 8.93 -15.85 11.83
CA HIS A 80 9.76 -14.89 11.09
C HIS A 80 9.70 -13.48 11.68
N VAL A 81 8.52 -12.98 12.07
CA VAL A 81 8.34 -11.60 12.59
C VAL A 81 9.21 -11.32 13.82
N LYS A 82 9.49 -12.32 14.66
CA LYS A 82 10.29 -12.17 15.88
C LYS A 82 11.75 -11.82 15.56
N ASP A 83 12.32 -12.47 14.55
CA ASP A 83 13.75 -12.36 14.18
C ASP A 83 13.97 -11.53 12.92
N CYS A 84 12.92 -10.95 12.33
CA CYS A 84 13.02 -10.19 11.10
C CYS A 84 13.83 -8.89 11.32
N PRO A 85 14.94 -8.68 10.58
CA PRO A 85 15.73 -7.45 10.68
C PRO A 85 14.95 -6.23 10.15
N ASP A 86 14.07 -6.42 9.17
CA ASP A 86 13.22 -5.36 8.59
C ASP A 86 12.07 -4.94 9.53
N ALA A 87 11.78 -5.71 10.59
CA ALA A 87 10.81 -5.35 11.62
C ALA A 87 11.38 -4.42 12.70
N ALA A 88 12.60 -3.89 12.52
CA ALA A 88 13.27 -3.02 13.48
C ALA A 88 12.40 -1.81 13.90
N TRP A 89 11.64 -1.23 12.98
CA TRP A 89 10.75 -0.10 13.28
C TRP A 89 9.63 -0.48 14.26
N LEU A 90 9.16 -1.73 14.24
CA LEU A 90 8.11 -2.22 15.14
C LEU A 90 8.62 -2.38 16.58
N LYS A 91 9.91 -2.68 16.75
CA LYS A 91 10.56 -2.86 18.07
C LYS A 91 10.91 -1.53 18.74
N GLY A 92 10.95 -0.42 17.98
CA GLY A 92 11.26 0.93 18.48
C GLY A 92 10.07 1.66 19.09
N SER A 93 8.85 1.18 18.86
CA SER A 93 7.66 1.65 19.58
C SER A 93 7.68 1.00 20.96
N ALA A 94 8.21 1.71 21.96
CA ALA A 94 7.98 1.33 23.34
C ALA A 94 6.47 1.08 23.53
N PRO A 95 6.06 0.02 24.25
CA PRO A 95 4.66 -0.09 24.65
C PRO A 95 4.28 1.23 25.33
N ASP A 96 3.09 1.76 25.02
CA ASP A 96 2.51 2.99 25.59
C ASP A 96 2.29 2.89 27.13
N ALA A 97 2.96 1.93 27.79
CA ALA A 97 3.00 1.67 29.21
C ALA A 97 3.90 2.64 30.01
N GLN A 98 4.55 3.59 29.31
CA GLN A 98 5.27 4.69 29.94
C GLN A 98 4.76 6.06 29.45
N ARG A 99 3.45 6.22 29.32
CA ARG A 99 2.89 7.50 29.79
C ARG A 99 3.03 7.51 31.29
N SER A 100 4.20 7.97 31.76
CA SER A 100 4.32 8.43 33.13
C SER A 100 3.13 9.33 33.43
N ASN A 101 2.50 9.19 34.59
CA ASN A 101 1.52 10.15 35.12
C ASN A 101 2.12 11.56 35.36
N ALA A 102 3.17 11.92 34.63
CA ALA A 102 3.66 13.28 34.55
C ALA A 102 2.49 14.14 34.10
N VAL A 103 2.04 15.01 35.00
CA VAL A 103 1.20 16.14 34.65
C VAL A 103 1.97 16.88 33.58
N VAL A 104 1.59 16.66 32.32
CA VAL A 104 2.05 17.49 31.21
C VAL A 104 1.66 18.90 31.62
N PRO A 105 2.61 19.84 31.81
CA PRO A 105 2.26 21.23 32.03
C PRO A 105 1.36 21.60 30.87
N GLN A 106 0.09 21.88 31.15
CA GLN A 106 -0.80 22.32 30.09
C GLN A 106 -0.12 23.56 29.49
N PRO A 107 0.23 23.56 28.19
CA PRO A 107 0.76 24.76 27.58
C PRO A 107 -0.24 25.88 27.91
N ALA A 108 0.27 27.02 28.37
CA ALA A 108 -0.57 28.20 28.59
C ALA A 108 -1.45 28.33 27.35
N VAL A 109 -2.77 28.30 27.55
CA VAL A 109 -3.72 28.37 26.44
C VAL A 109 -3.41 29.68 25.73
N VAL A 110 -2.73 29.59 24.59
CA VAL A 110 -2.54 30.72 23.71
C VAL A 110 -3.93 30.93 23.12
N GLU A 111 -4.60 32.00 23.54
CA GLU A 111 -5.85 32.41 22.92
C GLU A 111 -5.55 32.69 21.44
N CYS A 112 -6.01 31.78 20.59
CA CYS A 112 -5.93 31.90 19.15
C CYS A 112 -7.35 32.16 18.67
N ASP A 113 -7.59 33.31 18.05
CA ASP A 113 -8.90 33.68 17.49
C ASP A 113 -9.28 32.79 16.28
N GLU A 114 -8.33 32.02 15.75
CA GLU A 114 -8.53 31.08 14.64
C GLU A 114 -8.86 29.68 15.17
N ASN A 115 -10.16 29.42 15.37
CA ASN A 115 -10.66 28.09 15.66
C ASN A 115 -10.79 27.27 14.37
N TRP A 116 -9.88 26.32 14.17
CA TRP A 116 -9.91 25.40 13.03
C TRP A 116 -11.08 24.40 13.07
N ASP A 117 -11.76 24.24 14.23
CA ASP A 117 -12.92 23.37 14.40
C ASP A 117 -14.26 24.06 14.07
N ASP A 118 -14.30 25.40 14.05
CA ASP A 118 -15.50 26.15 13.68
C ASP A 118 -15.63 26.24 12.15
N GLU A 119 -15.92 25.09 11.52
CA GLU A 119 -16.27 25.08 10.10
C GLU A 119 -17.56 25.86 9.89
N PRO A 120 -17.55 26.91 9.04
CA PRO A 120 -18.78 27.58 8.68
C PRO A 120 -19.72 26.55 8.03
N PRO A 121 -21.05 26.66 8.23
CA PRO A 121 -21.99 25.73 7.65
C PRO A 121 -21.96 25.83 6.12
N VAL A 122 -21.16 24.97 5.48
CA VAL A 122 -21.05 24.84 4.04
C VAL A 122 -21.99 23.75 3.55
N PRO A 123 -22.72 23.98 2.45
CA PRO A 123 -23.55 22.92 1.87
C PRO A 123 -22.65 21.78 1.39
N SER A 124 -23.13 20.53 1.53
CA SER A 124 -22.41 19.37 1.03
C SER A 124 -22.14 19.52 -0.47
N TYR A 125 -20.86 19.44 -0.85
CA TYR A 125 -20.45 19.46 -2.24
C TYR A 125 -21.08 18.28 -3.01
N ASN A 126 -21.83 18.58 -4.07
CA ASN A 126 -22.38 17.56 -4.95
C ASN A 126 -21.59 17.53 -6.26
N PRO A 127 -20.76 16.50 -6.50
CA PRO A 127 -19.91 16.44 -7.69
C PRO A 127 -20.72 16.36 -8.97
N ASN A 128 -21.94 15.78 -8.95
CA ASN A 128 -22.78 15.68 -10.15
C ASN A 128 -23.29 17.06 -10.58
N LYS A 129 -23.76 17.89 -9.63
CA LYS A 129 -24.18 19.27 -9.91
C LYS A 129 -23.02 20.10 -10.45
N TYR A 130 -21.86 20.00 -9.82
CA TYR A 130 -20.66 20.67 -10.29
C TYR A 130 -20.29 20.27 -11.73
N CYS A 131 -20.40 18.97 -12.06
CA CYS A 131 -20.16 18.49 -13.43
C CYS A 131 -21.22 18.94 -14.45
N GLU A 132 -22.45 19.25 -14.03
CA GLU A 132 -23.53 19.81 -14.86
C GLU A 132 -23.33 21.29 -15.18
N GLU A 133 -22.86 22.02 -14.18
CA GLU A 133 -22.71 23.47 -14.22
C GLU A 133 -21.42 23.90 -14.92
N ASN A 134 -20.35 23.10 -14.83
CA ASN A 134 -19.06 23.47 -15.38
C ASN A 134 -18.79 22.85 -16.76
N LEU A 135 -17.72 23.32 -17.41
CA LEU A 135 -17.24 22.82 -18.71
C LEU A 135 -16.53 21.46 -18.59
N ILE A 136 -17.15 20.52 -17.86
CA ILE A 136 -16.66 19.17 -17.64
C ILE A 136 -17.30 18.23 -18.65
N ILE A 137 -16.48 17.42 -19.32
CA ILE A 137 -16.93 16.42 -20.29
C ILE A 137 -17.44 15.20 -19.54
N ARG A 138 -18.71 14.83 -19.78
CA ARG A 138 -19.37 13.69 -19.13
C ARG A 138 -19.67 12.57 -20.12
N SER A 139 -19.82 11.35 -19.61
CA SER A 139 -20.18 10.18 -20.42
C SER A 139 -21.25 9.32 -19.75
N LEU A 140 -22.24 8.91 -20.54
CA LEU A 140 -23.31 8.03 -20.09
C LEU A 140 -22.95 6.56 -20.36
N LYS A 141 -22.87 5.73 -19.31
CA LYS A 141 -22.49 4.31 -19.37
C LYS A 141 -23.71 3.40 -19.20
N GLY A 142 -23.65 2.17 -19.72
CA GLY A 142 -24.69 1.15 -19.49
C GLY A 142 -26.00 1.30 -20.28
N HIS A 143 -26.22 2.43 -20.97
CA HIS A 143 -27.42 2.64 -21.78
C HIS A 143 -27.27 2.22 -23.25
N SER A 144 -28.41 2.07 -23.94
CA SER A 144 -28.46 1.74 -25.36
C SER A 144 -27.70 2.74 -26.23
N LYS A 145 -27.32 2.31 -27.45
CA LYS A 145 -26.54 3.14 -28.39
C LYS A 145 -27.27 4.47 -28.71
N ALA A 146 -28.59 4.43 -28.87
CA ALA A 146 -29.40 5.61 -29.16
C ALA A 146 -29.37 6.62 -28.01
N VAL A 147 -29.57 6.17 -26.77
CA VAL A 147 -29.56 7.03 -25.57
C VAL A 147 -28.18 7.67 -25.37
N ARG A 148 -27.10 6.91 -25.56
CA ARG A 148 -25.73 7.46 -25.49
C ARG A 148 -25.43 8.47 -26.59
N LYS A 149 -25.98 8.29 -27.80
CA LYS A 149 -25.84 9.26 -28.90
C LYS A 149 -26.55 10.57 -28.56
N ASN A 150 -27.79 10.50 -28.09
CA ASN A 150 -28.58 11.68 -27.69
C ASN A 150 -27.89 12.44 -26.55
N PHE A 151 -27.34 11.73 -25.55
CA PHE A 151 -26.59 12.36 -24.45
C PHE A 151 -25.34 13.12 -24.94
N ARG A 152 -24.60 12.57 -25.91
CA ARG A 152 -23.43 13.26 -26.50
C ARG A 152 -23.83 14.50 -27.31
N GLU A 153 -25.02 14.52 -27.86
CA GLU A 153 -25.56 15.66 -28.61
C GLU A 153 -26.04 16.76 -27.66
N SER A 154 -26.76 16.40 -26.59
CA SER A 154 -27.17 17.34 -25.55
C SER A 154 -25.97 17.95 -24.84
N GLU A 155 -24.93 17.16 -24.51
CA GLU A 155 -23.71 17.67 -23.90
C GLU A 155 -22.92 18.60 -24.84
N ARG A 156 -22.87 18.30 -26.15
CA ARG A 156 -22.25 19.20 -27.13
C ARG A 156 -22.96 20.55 -27.20
N ARG A 157 -24.29 20.55 -27.19
CA ARG A 157 -25.08 21.79 -27.16
C ARG A 157 -24.86 22.56 -25.84
N ARG A 158 -24.91 21.88 -24.69
CA ARG A 158 -24.65 22.49 -23.36
C ARG A 158 -23.29 23.17 -23.30
N LEU A 159 -22.25 22.55 -23.86
CA LEU A 159 -20.90 23.11 -23.86
C LEU A 159 -20.76 24.27 -24.85
N ALA A 160 -21.45 24.22 -26.00
CA ALA A 160 -21.46 25.31 -26.97
C ALA A 160 -22.20 26.56 -26.46
N GLU A 161 -23.28 26.40 -25.70
CA GLU A 161 -24.03 27.51 -25.08
C GLU A 161 -23.25 28.21 -23.96
N LYS A 162 -22.24 27.56 -23.39
CA LYS A 162 -21.42 28.07 -22.28
C LYS A 162 -20.06 28.61 -22.71
N GLN A 163 -19.72 28.54 -24.00
CA GLN A 163 -18.54 29.17 -24.60
C GLN A 163 -18.90 30.55 -25.14
#